data_AF-A0A522VRP2-F1
#
_entry.id   AF-A0A522VRP2-F1
#
_cell.length_a   1.000
_cell.length_b   1.000
_cell.length_c   1.000
_cell.angle_alpha   90.00
_cell.angle_beta   90.00
_cell.angle_gamma   90.00
#
_symmetry.space_group_name_H-M   'P 1'
#
loop_
_entity.id
_entity.type
_entity.pdbx_description
1 polymer ?
#
loop_
_entity_poly.entity_id
_entity_poly.type
_entity_poly.pdbx_seq_one_letter_code
_entity_poly.pdbx_strand_id
1 'polypeptide(L)'
;MHAETLKAVEKLNLPFPWETNARGQIIMTPVNYNHSNHVMRLARMLALIAPEWESGTELGIITSDGIKAPDLILAGPAYHAEHQNRDGYVTQAPEICVEVMSPFNSWAEMLDKMPLYFETGAQEVWIVDTDGKVAFYAPGRTQLNNSRLIPAAPVQL
;
A
#
# COMPACT_ATOMS: atom_id res chain seq x y z
N MET A 1 15.49 -8.44 1.04
CA MET A 1 16.64 -7.57 0.73
C MET A 1 17.64 -7.60 1.88
N HIS A 2 18.95 -7.69 1.62
CA HIS A 2 19.97 -7.61 2.68
C HIS A 2 20.06 -6.18 3.22
N ALA A 3 20.23 -6.01 4.54
CA ALA A 3 20.26 -4.70 5.22
C ALA A 3 21.33 -3.74 4.65
N GLU A 4 22.42 -4.25 4.10
CA GLU A 4 23.47 -3.43 3.48
C GLU A 4 23.02 -2.79 2.16
N THR A 5 22.21 -3.49 1.35
CA THR A 5 21.66 -2.96 0.11
C THR A 5 20.74 -1.78 0.39
N LEU A 6 19.89 -1.89 1.42
CA LEU A 6 18.99 -0.82 1.81
C LEU A 6 19.74 0.45 2.24
N LYS A 7 20.74 0.30 3.11
CA LYS A 7 21.61 1.41 3.51
C LYS A 7 22.34 2.07 2.33
N ALA A 8 22.63 1.31 1.28
CA ALA A 8 23.21 1.86 0.07
C ALA A 8 22.19 2.69 -0.73
N VAL A 9 20.94 2.22 -0.84
CA VAL A 9 19.85 2.97 -1.50
C VAL A 9 19.53 4.27 -0.75
N GLU A 10 19.41 4.24 0.58
CA GLU A 10 19.14 5.44 1.39
C GLU A 10 20.21 6.53 1.18
N LYS A 11 21.47 6.14 0.99
CA LYS A 11 22.58 7.07 0.71
C LYS A 11 22.50 7.74 -0.66
N LEU A 12 21.73 7.18 -1.60
CA LEU A 12 21.55 7.80 -2.93
C LEU A 12 20.68 9.06 -2.85
N ASN A 13 19.96 9.29 -1.74
CA ASN A 13 19.12 10.46 -1.53
C ASN A 13 18.13 10.70 -2.68
N LEU A 14 17.50 9.61 -3.15
CA LEU A 14 16.52 9.65 -4.24
C LEU A 14 15.22 10.30 -3.76
N PRO A 15 14.51 11.03 -4.65
CA PRO A 15 13.18 11.51 -4.32
C PRO A 15 12.23 10.32 -4.15
N PHE A 16 11.40 10.40 -3.12
CA PHE A 16 10.39 9.40 -2.78
C PHE A 16 9.05 9.75 -3.48
N PRO A 17 8.18 8.77 -3.81
CA PRO A 17 8.25 7.33 -3.55
C PRO A 17 9.19 6.54 -4.47
N TRP A 18 9.81 5.50 -3.92
CA TRP A 18 10.54 4.48 -4.66
C TRP A 18 10.36 3.11 -4.01
N GLU A 19 10.45 2.08 -4.84
CA GLU A 19 10.40 0.68 -4.44
C GLU A 19 11.66 -0.06 -4.88
N THR A 20 11.77 -1.32 -4.47
CA THR A 20 12.82 -2.22 -4.96
C THR A 20 12.27 -3.59 -5.30
N ASN A 21 13.05 -4.39 -6.02
CA ASN A 21 12.72 -5.79 -6.31
C ASN A 21 13.83 -6.77 -5.87
N ALA A 22 13.59 -8.07 -5.93
CA ALA A 22 14.55 -9.12 -5.59
C ALA A 22 15.81 -9.11 -6.48
N ARG A 23 15.77 -8.44 -7.65
CA ARG A 23 16.92 -8.25 -8.54
C ARG A 23 17.81 -7.07 -8.13
N GLY A 24 17.48 -6.38 -7.04
CA GLY A 24 18.23 -5.21 -6.56
C GLY A 24 18.02 -3.96 -7.42
N GLN A 25 16.95 -3.91 -8.21
CA GLN A 25 16.59 -2.72 -8.97
C GLN A 25 15.81 -1.75 -8.08
N ILE A 26 15.97 -0.45 -8.34
CA ILE A 26 15.13 0.61 -7.77
C ILE A 26 14.06 0.93 -8.81
N ILE A 27 12.81 0.94 -8.38
CA ILE A 27 11.63 1.22 -9.21
C ILE A 27 11.08 2.57 -8.77
N MET A 28 10.89 3.48 -9.72
CA MET A 28 10.31 4.79 -9.49
C MET A 28 9.19 5.00 -10.47
N THR A 29 7.99 5.25 -9.96
CA THR A 29 6.79 5.43 -10.78
C THR A 29 6.38 6.91 -10.72
N PRO A 30 6.27 7.61 -11.86
CA PRO A 30 5.79 8.99 -11.88
C PRO A 30 4.36 9.08 -11.37
N VAL A 31 4.11 9.95 -10.39
CA VAL A 31 2.78 10.23 -9.86
C VAL A 31 2.14 11.39 -10.62
N ASN A 32 0.91 11.20 -11.10
CA ASN A 32 0.13 12.27 -11.75
C ASN A 32 -0.95 12.83 -10.80
N TYR A 33 -1.56 13.95 -11.20
CA TYR A 33 -2.57 14.62 -10.38
C TYR A 33 -3.78 13.74 -10.06
N ASN A 34 -4.27 12.96 -11.02
CA ASN A 34 -5.45 12.12 -10.83
C ASN A 34 -5.19 10.99 -9.83
N HIS A 35 -4.04 10.32 -9.94
CA HIS A 35 -3.62 9.30 -8.98
C HIS A 35 -3.54 9.91 -7.56
N SER A 36 -2.84 11.04 -7.40
CA SER A 36 -2.74 11.73 -6.11
C SER A 36 -4.12 12.14 -5.56
N ASN A 37 -5.02 12.60 -6.43
CA ASN A 37 -6.39 12.93 -6.05
C ASN A 37 -7.18 11.71 -5.57
N HIS A 38 -7.07 10.57 -6.24
CA HIS A 38 -7.74 9.33 -5.86
C HIS A 38 -7.28 8.83 -4.49
N VAL A 39 -5.97 8.80 -4.24
CA VAL A 39 -5.39 8.45 -2.92
C VAL A 39 -6.00 9.34 -1.83
N MET A 40 -5.99 10.66 -2.04
CA MET A 40 -6.48 11.61 -1.02
C MET A 40 -8.00 11.59 -0.87
N ARG A 41 -8.75 11.33 -1.93
CA ARG A 41 -10.22 11.22 -1.88
C ARG A 41 -10.63 10.00 -1.07
N LEU A 42 -10.00 8.86 -1.31
CA LEU A 42 -10.21 7.63 -0.54
C LEU A 42 -9.87 7.84 0.93
N ALA A 43 -8.67 8.38 1.23
CA ALA A 43 -8.23 8.63 2.60
C ALA A 43 -9.21 9.54 3.38
N ARG A 44 -9.70 10.62 2.75
CA ARG A 44 -10.69 11.52 3.37
C ARG A 44 -12.04 10.85 3.63
N MET A 45 -12.52 10.02 2.71
CA MET A 45 -13.76 9.26 2.90
C MET A 45 -13.62 8.29 4.05
N LEU A 46 -12.50 7.55 4.10
CA LEU A 46 -12.20 6.58 5.15
C LEU A 46 -12.08 7.22 6.53
N ALA A 47 -11.40 8.36 6.64
CA ALA A 47 -11.30 9.10 7.89
C ALA A 47 -12.66 9.54 8.46
N LEU A 48 -13.69 9.71 7.61
CA LEU A 48 -15.05 10.05 8.05
C LEU A 48 -15.86 8.82 8.49
N ILE A 49 -15.71 7.69 7.79
CA ILE A 49 -16.57 6.51 8.00
C ILE A 49 -15.95 5.47 8.96
N ALA A 50 -14.63 5.52 9.13
CA ALA A 50 -13.85 4.58 9.92
C ALA A 50 -12.75 5.34 10.71
N PRO A 51 -13.13 6.32 11.56
CA PRO A 51 -12.18 7.20 12.25
C PRO A 51 -11.26 6.48 13.25
N GLU A 52 -11.54 5.23 13.59
CA GLU A 52 -10.67 4.38 14.40
C GLU A 52 -9.50 3.76 13.62
N TRP A 53 -9.52 3.87 12.29
CA TRP A 53 -8.46 3.39 11.41
C TRP A 53 -7.53 4.53 11.04
N GLU A 54 -6.24 4.35 11.32
CA GLU A 54 -5.23 5.33 10.99
C GLU A 54 -4.73 5.15 9.57
N SER A 55 -4.66 6.26 8.84
CA SER A 55 -4.23 6.26 7.43
C SER A 55 -2.80 6.78 7.29
N GLY A 56 -2.05 6.17 6.38
CA GLY A 56 -0.70 6.60 6.01
C GLY A 56 -0.48 6.40 4.52
N THR A 57 0.42 7.17 3.92
CA THR A 57 0.75 7.05 2.49
C THR A 57 2.18 6.56 2.34
N GLU A 58 2.43 5.74 1.33
CA GLU A 58 3.78 5.37 0.89
C GLU A 58 4.63 4.70 1.99
N LEU A 59 4.01 3.88 2.85
CA LEU A 59 4.72 3.17 3.92
C LEU A 59 5.61 2.08 3.32
N GLY A 60 6.93 2.17 3.47
CA GLY A 60 7.81 1.13 2.97
C GLY A 60 7.73 -0.15 3.81
N ILE A 61 7.31 -1.25 3.16
CA ILE A 61 7.14 -2.59 3.72
C ILE A 61 8.24 -3.49 3.16
N ILE A 62 8.99 -4.15 4.04
CA ILE A 62 10.03 -5.11 3.67
C ILE A 62 9.36 -6.45 3.31
N THR A 63 9.44 -6.84 2.05
CA THR A 63 8.87 -8.07 1.50
C THR A 63 9.95 -9.05 1.01
N SER A 64 9.51 -10.24 0.61
CA SER A 64 10.35 -11.24 -0.06
C SER A 64 10.96 -10.72 -1.38
N ASP A 65 10.24 -9.83 -2.08
CA ASP A 65 10.70 -9.14 -3.30
C ASP A 65 11.32 -7.76 -2.99
N GLY A 66 11.79 -7.48 -1.77
CA GLY A 66 12.35 -6.16 -1.43
C GLY A 66 11.30 -5.19 -0.88
N ILE A 67 11.56 -3.89 -0.97
CA ILE A 67 10.68 -2.87 -0.39
C ILE A 67 9.56 -2.52 -1.37
N LYS A 68 8.33 -2.61 -0.89
CA LYS A 68 7.12 -2.12 -1.56
C LYS A 68 6.52 -0.98 -0.75
N ALA A 69 5.85 -0.06 -1.42
CA ALA A 69 5.22 1.10 -0.80
C ALA A 69 3.80 1.23 -1.36
N PRO A 70 2.78 0.66 -0.68
CA PRO A 70 1.40 0.91 -1.07
C PRO A 70 1.08 2.40 -0.99
N ASP A 71 0.31 2.90 -1.95
CA ASP A 71 -0.04 4.33 -2.05
C ASP A 71 -0.80 4.81 -0.81
N LEU A 72 -1.60 3.93 -0.20
CA LEU A 72 -2.32 4.17 1.04
C LEU A 72 -2.35 2.90 1.91
N ILE A 73 -2.20 3.07 3.21
CA ILE A 73 -2.43 2.02 4.22
C ILE A 73 -3.55 2.43 5.17
N LEU A 74 -4.22 1.43 5.75
CA LEU A 74 -5.06 1.61 6.92
C LEU A 74 -4.63 0.63 8.01
N ALA A 75 -4.34 1.19 9.17
CA ALA A 75 -3.95 0.46 10.37
C ALA A 75 -5.09 0.48 11.38
N GLY A 76 -5.44 -0.70 11.91
CA GLY A 76 -6.33 -0.79 13.05
C GLY A 76 -5.67 -0.23 14.33
N PRO A 77 -6.46 0.03 15.39
CA PRO A 77 -5.95 0.61 16.63
C PRO A 77 -4.78 -0.16 17.26
N ALA A 78 -4.80 -1.49 17.17
CA ALA A 78 -3.75 -2.34 17.71
C ALA A 78 -2.42 -2.19 16.95
N TYR A 79 -2.46 -2.28 15.61
CA TYR A 79 -1.28 -2.07 14.77
C TYR A 79 -0.71 -0.66 14.98
N HIS A 80 -1.58 0.36 14.97
CA HIS A 80 -1.15 1.75 15.16
C HIS A 80 -0.48 1.94 16.53
N ALA A 81 -1.08 1.44 17.61
CA ALA A 81 -0.51 1.58 18.96
C ALA A 81 0.90 0.97 19.07
N GLU A 82 1.15 -0.15 18.40
CA GLU A 82 2.45 -0.82 18.36
C GLU A 82 3.48 -0.05 17.52
N HIS A 83 3.05 0.61 16.44
CA HIS A 83 3.95 1.18 15.42
C HIS A 83 4.09 2.71 15.46
N GLN A 84 3.25 3.45 16.21
CA GLN A 84 3.19 4.93 16.21
C GLN A 84 4.51 5.65 16.53
N ASN A 85 5.45 5.01 17.22
CA ASN A 85 6.76 5.58 17.60
C ASN A 85 7.92 4.98 16.80
N ARG A 86 7.64 4.24 15.73
CA ARG A 86 8.67 3.58 14.94
C ARG A 86 9.15 4.49 13.82
N ASP A 87 10.46 4.60 13.69
CA ASP A 87 11.11 5.22 12.54
C ASP A 87 11.45 4.18 11.47
N GLY A 88 11.25 4.53 10.20
CA GLY A 88 11.66 3.75 9.04
C GLY A 88 10.67 2.67 8.60
N TYR A 89 11.18 1.64 7.92
CA TYR A 89 10.39 0.60 7.28
C TYR A 89 9.81 -0.43 8.26
N VAL A 90 8.72 -1.06 7.84
CA VAL A 90 8.04 -2.13 8.59
C VAL A 90 8.29 -3.49 7.98
N THR A 91 8.34 -4.53 8.81
CA THR A 91 8.40 -5.94 8.40
C THR A 91 7.04 -6.62 8.40
N GLN A 92 6.06 -5.99 9.04
CA GLN A 92 4.68 -6.42 9.06
C GLN A 92 3.85 -5.34 8.38
N ALA A 93 3.02 -5.71 7.42
CA ALA A 93 2.11 -4.79 6.77
C ALA A 93 0.95 -4.42 7.72
N PRO A 94 0.40 -3.19 7.62
CA PRO A 94 -0.90 -2.86 8.19
C PRO A 94 -1.99 -3.79 7.65
N GLU A 95 -3.12 -3.87 8.35
CA GLU A 95 -4.20 -4.79 8.00
C GLU A 95 -4.76 -4.53 6.58
N ILE A 96 -4.71 -3.29 6.10
CA ILE A 96 -5.14 -2.94 4.74
C ILE A 96 -4.02 -2.21 4.00
N CYS A 97 -3.66 -2.73 2.83
CA CYS A 97 -2.80 -2.06 1.85
C CYS A 97 -3.62 -1.69 0.61
N VAL A 98 -3.45 -0.48 0.10
CA VAL A 98 -4.20 0.04 -1.05
C VAL A 98 -3.23 0.48 -2.14
N GLU A 99 -3.50 0.06 -3.38
CA GLU A 99 -2.83 0.55 -4.57
C GLU A 99 -3.83 1.27 -5.47
N VAL A 100 -3.38 2.34 -6.11
CA VAL A 100 -4.15 3.19 -7.02
C VAL A 100 -3.53 3.10 -8.40
N MET A 101 -4.30 2.60 -9.35
CA MET A 101 -3.86 2.50 -10.72
C MET A 101 -3.60 3.87 -11.33
N SER A 102 -2.59 3.93 -12.18
CA SER A 102 -2.26 5.09 -13.00
C SER A 102 -2.04 4.64 -14.45
N PRO A 103 -1.97 5.56 -15.42
CA PRO A 103 -1.64 5.21 -16.80
C PRO A 103 -0.26 4.54 -16.97
N PHE A 104 0.58 4.55 -15.93
CA PHE A 104 1.97 4.08 -15.97
C PHE A 104 2.19 2.75 -15.25
N ASN A 105 1.20 2.23 -14.53
CA ASN A 105 1.26 0.91 -13.91
C ASN A 105 0.28 -0.06 -14.60
N SER A 106 0.42 -1.35 -14.30
CA SER A 106 -0.39 -2.39 -14.94
C SER A 106 -1.10 -3.26 -13.90
N TRP A 107 -2.22 -3.87 -14.31
CA TRP A 107 -2.87 -4.90 -13.50
C TRP A 107 -1.92 -6.06 -13.17
N ALA A 108 -0.98 -6.39 -14.06
CA ALA A 108 0.02 -7.42 -13.80
C ALA A 108 0.92 -7.04 -12.61
N GLU A 109 1.37 -5.80 -12.56
CA GLU A 109 2.17 -5.27 -11.45
C GLU A 109 1.40 -5.34 -10.12
N MET A 110 0.11 -5.00 -10.11
CA MET A 110 -0.74 -5.11 -8.93
C MET A 110 -0.91 -6.56 -8.47
N LEU A 111 -1.07 -7.48 -9.42
CA LEU A 111 -1.18 -8.92 -9.14
C LEU A 111 0.13 -9.50 -8.59
N ASP A 112 1.28 -8.93 -8.96
CA ASP A 112 2.60 -9.31 -8.45
C ASP A 112 2.85 -8.74 -7.05
N LYS A 113 2.43 -7.49 -6.78
CA LYS A 113 2.56 -6.87 -5.44
C LYS A 113 1.64 -7.48 -4.39
N MET A 114 0.39 -7.74 -4.75
CA MET A 114 -0.66 -8.15 -3.80
C MET A 114 -0.26 -9.35 -2.89
N PRO A 115 0.30 -10.46 -3.42
CA PRO A 115 0.79 -11.55 -2.59
C PRO A 115 1.83 -11.13 -1.55
N LEU A 116 2.70 -10.18 -1.88
CA LEU A 116 3.76 -9.69 -0.99
C LEU A 116 3.18 -8.98 0.24
N TYR A 117 2.08 -8.24 0.07
CA TYR A 117 1.37 -7.62 1.18
C TYR A 117 0.73 -8.68 2.09
N PHE A 118 0.10 -9.70 1.51
CA PHE A 118 -0.45 -10.80 2.29
C PHE A 118 0.63 -11.61 3.02
N GLU A 119 1.78 -11.87 2.38
CA GLU A 119 2.93 -12.54 3.00
C GLU A 119 3.50 -11.79 4.20
N THR A 120 3.35 -10.46 4.20
CA THR A 120 3.83 -9.58 5.27
C THR A 120 2.73 -9.25 6.31
N GLY A 121 1.53 -9.83 6.18
CA GLY A 121 0.50 -9.77 7.21
C GLY A 121 -0.71 -8.89 6.90
N ALA A 122 -0.78 -8.29 5.70
CA ALA A 122 -2.01 -7.62 5.27
C ALA A 122 -3.18 -8.61 5.29
N GLN A 123 -4.36 -8.13 5.66
CA GLN A 123 -5.60 -8.91 5.73
C GLN A 123 -6.50 -8.61 4.52
N GLU A 124 -6.42 -7.39 3.99
CA GLU A 124 -7.03 -7.01 2.72
C GLU A 124 -6.06 -6.19 1.87
N VAL A 125 -6.16 -6.38 0.55
CA VAL A 125 -5.52 -5.50 -0.43
C VAL A 125 -6.62 -4.88 -1.29
N TRP A 126 -6.61 -3.56 -1.41
CA TRP A 126 -7.59 -2.84 -2.23
C TRP A 126 -6.91 -2.26 -3.46
N ILE A 127 -7.56 -2.36 -4.60
CA ILE A 127 -7.09 -1.76 -5.85
C ILE A 127 -8.12 -0.74 -6.31
N VAL A 128 -7.71 0.52 -6.42
CA VAL A 128 -8.51 1.59 -7.03
C VAL A 128 -8.12 1.69 -8.50
N ASP A 129 -9.05 1.48 -9.42
CA ASP A 129 -8.75 1.63 -10.85
C ASP A 129 -8.70 3.10 -11.30
N THR A 130 -8.37 3.33 -12.58
CA THR A 130 -8.26 4.68 -13.14
C THR A 130 -9.59 5.43 -13.21
N ASP A 131 -10.72 4.72 -13.12
CA ASP A 131 -12.07 5.29 -13.06
C ASP A 131 -12.56 5.49 -11.62
N GLY A 132 -11.73 5.15 -10.63
CA GLY A 132 -12.01 5.30 -9.20
C GLY A 132 -12.83 4.17 -8.59
N LYS A 133 -13.04 3.04 -9.31
CA LYS A 133 -13.70 1.87 -8.75
C LYS A 133 -12.75 1.16 -7.79
N VAL A 134 -13.27 0.74 -6.65
CA VAL A 134 -12.51 0.02 -5.61
C VAL A 134 -12.80 -1.47 -5.68
N ALA A 135 -11.76 -2.27 -5.86
CA ALA A 135 -11.82 -3.73 -5.81
C ALA A 135 -11.11 -4.25 -4.56
N PHE A 136 -11.77 -5.13 -3.81
CA PHE A 136 -11.29 -5.65 -2.54
C PHE A 136 -10.81 -7.09 -2.70
N TYR A 137 -9.67 -7.43 -2.10
CA TYR A 137 -9.10 -8.76 -2.15
C TYR A 137 -8.71 -9.26 -0.76
N ALA A 138 -9.03 -10.52 -0.48
CA ALA A 138 -8.52 -11.30 0.64
C ALA A 138 -7.33 -12.19 0.21
N PRO A 139 -6.59 -12.78 1.17
CA PRO A 139 -5.50 -13.71 0.88
C PRO A 139 -5.89 -14.78 -0.16
N GLY A 140 -4.90 -15.19 -0.96
CA GLY A 140 -5.13 -16.08 -2.11
C GLY A 140 -5.76 -15.40 -3.32
N ARG A 141 -5.74 -14.06 -3.38
CA ARG A 141 -6.36 -13.24 -4.45
C ARG A 141 -7.88 -13.43 -4.54
N THR A 142 -8.52 -13.70 -3.40
CA THR A 142 -9.97 -13.90 -3.35
C THR A 142 -10.66 -12.55 -3.45
N GLN A 143 -11.31 -12.26 -4.57
CA GLN A 143 -12.08 -11.03 -4.73
C GLN A 143 -13.30 -11.02 -3.79
N LEU A 144 -13.51 -9.88 -3.14
CA LEU A 144 -14.63 -9.65 -2.22
C LEU A 144 -15.61 -8.66 -2.83
N ASN A 145 -16.89 -8.81 -2.48
CA ASN A 145 -17.92 -7.85 -2.90
C ASN A 145 -17.78 -6.50 -2.19
N ASN A 146 -17.31 -6.51 -0.93
CA ASN A 146 -17.02 -5.35 -0.10
C ASN A 146 -15.87 -5.71 0.86
N SER A 147 -15.24 -4.71 1.49
CA SER A 147 -14.32 -4.94 2.59
C SER A 147 -15.02 -5.64 3.76
N ARG A 148 -14.34 -6.63 4.36
CA ARG A 148 -14.76 -7.31 5.61
C ARG A 148 -14.32 -6.53 6.83
N LEU A 149 -13.20 -5.80 6.73
CA LEU A 149 -12.63 -5.00 7.82
C LEU A 149 -13.33 -3.65 7.98
N ILE A 150 -13.67 -3.00 6.87
CA ILE A 150 -14.42 -1.73 6.86
C ILE A 150 -15.65 -1.92 5.96
N PRO A 151 -16.76 -2.50 6.46
CA PRO A 151 -17.94 -2.80 5.65
C PRO A 151 -18.57 -1.58 4.95
N ALA A 152 -18.33 -0.37 5.47
CA ALA A 152 -18.79 0.89 4.89
C ALA A 152 -17.85 1.46 3.81
N ALA A 153 -16.71 0.81 3.53
CA ALA A 153 -15.73 1.29 2.57
C ALA A 153 -16.37 1.54 1.19
N PRO A 154 -16.01 2.65 0.52
CA PRO A 154 -16.62 2.98 -0.76
C PRO A 154 -16.19 1.98 -1.83
N VAL A 155 -17.14 1.58 -2.68
CA VAL A 155 -16.87 0.77 -3.88
C VAL A 155 -16.47 1.65 -5.09
N GLN A 156 -16.58 2.97 -4.94
CA GLN A 156 -16.33 4.00 -5.95
C GLN A 156 -15.94 5.30 -5.24
N LEU A 157 -14.91 5.99 -5.72
CA LEU A 157 -14.48 7.29 -5.20
C LEU A 157 -15.46 8.41 -5.52
#